data_AF-A0AAE1NJ86-F1
#
_entry.id   AF-A0AAE1NJ86-F1
#
_cell.length_a   1.000
_cell.length_b   1.000
_cell.length_c   1.000
_cell.angle_alpha   90.00
_cell.angle_beta   90.00
_cell.angle_gamma   90.00
#
_symmetry.space_group_name_H-M   'P 1'
#
loop_
_entity.id
_entity.type
_entity.pdbx_description
1 polymer ?
#
loop_
_entity_poly.entity_id
_entity_poly.type
_entity_poly.pdbx_seq_one_letter_code
_entity_poly.pdbx_strand_id
1 'polypeptide(L)' 'MKNASYHTGIKRTPYTAMFGTAPKVGLTSSSIPVEIIERLETEDDLCKALTVPPNSADDMPPPQPDDHLPVSQSDLPPP' A
#
# COMPACT_ATOMS: atom_id res chain seq x y z
N MET A 1 3.79 11.19 23.03
CA MET A 1 4.33 9.95 23.66
C MET A 1 5.64 10.31 24.38
N LYS A 2 5.67 10.41 25.72
CA LYS A 2 6.78 11.09 26.44
C LYS A 2 8.14 10.38 26.35
N ASN A 3 8.16 9.05 26.23
CA ASN A 3 9.41 8.27 26.22
C ASN A 3 9.89 7.87 24.81
N ALA A 4 9.03 8.00 23.81
CA ALA A 4 9.33 7.65 22.41
C ALA A 4 9.65 8.88 21.55
N SER A 5 9.40 10.10 22.05
CA SER A 5 9.76 11.33 21.34
C SER A 5 11.28 11.52 21.33
N TYR A 6 11.78 12.06 20.22
CA TYR A 6 13.18 12.41 20.08
C TYR A 6 13.54 13.55 21.04
N HIS A 7 14.57 13.33 21.87
CA HIS A 7 15.08 14.35 22.78
C HIS A 7 16.38 14.91 22.23
N THR A 8 16.40 16.22 21.93
CA THR A 8 17.51 16.91 21.26
C THR A 8 18.84 16.83 22.02
N GLY A 9 18.82 16.98 23.36
CA GLY A 9 20.03 16.91 24.18
C GLY A 9 20.76 15.56 24.15
N ILE A 10 20.05 14.44 24.35
CA ILE A 10 20.61 13.07 24.34
C ILE A 10 20.68 12.45 22.93
N LYS A 11 20.22 13.18 21.90
CA LYS A 11 20.18 12.79 20.48
C LYS A 11 19.50 11.44 20.19
N ARG A 12 18.62 10.99 21.06
CA ARG A 12 17.83 9.75 20.95
C ARG A 12 16.56 9.86 21.78
N THR A 13 15.70 8.86 21.75
CA THR A 13 14.52 8.82 22.63
C THR A 13 14.96 8.47 24.06
N PRO A 14 14.32 9.02 25.12
CA PRO A 14 14.58 8.60 26.50
C PRO A 14 14.48 7.09 26.70
N TYR A 15 13.54 6.43 26.02
CA TYR A 15 13.41 4.96 26.01
C TYR A 15 14.68 4.28 25.49
N THR A 16 15.16 4.68 24.31
CA THR A 16 16.37 4.11 23.73
C THR A 16 17.62 4.40 24.57
N ALA A 17 17.67 5.53 25.27
CA ALA A 17 18.76 5.81 26.20
C ALA A 17 18.78 4.86 27.42
N MET A 18 17.60 4.49 27.94
CA MET A 18 17.49 3.60 29.11
C MET A 18 17.61 2.11 28.76
N PHE A 19 16.99 1.68 27.66
CA PHE A 19 16.82 0.26 27.33
C PHE A 19 17.68 -0.21 26.16
N GLY A 20 18.42 0.68 25.49
CA GLY A 20 19.29 0.34 24.37
C GLY A 20 18.59 -0.12 23.10
N THR A 21 17.26 -0.11 23.07
CA THR A 21 16.43 -0.56 21.93
C THR A 21 15.38 0.48 21.56
N ALA A 22 14.81 0.37 20.35
CA ALA A 22 13.69 1.21 19.95
C ALA A 22 12.43 0.84 20.76
N PRO A 23 11.59 1.82 21.13
CA PRO A 23 10.32 1.53 21.80
C PRO A 23 9.44 0.65 20.92
N LYS A 24 8.90 -0.43 21.50
CA LYS A 24 7.82 -1.20 20.88
C LYS A 24 6.55 -0.36 20.93
N VAL A 25 5.98 -0.05 19.76
CA VAL A 25 4.76 0.75 19.63
C VAL A 25 3.66 -0.10 18.99
N GLY A 26 2.40 0.16 19.36
CA GLY A 26 1.25 -0.57 18.82
C GLY A 26 0.79 -0.02 17.47
N LEU A 27 -0.03 -0.77 16.75
CA LEU A 27 -0.61 -0.36 15.46
C LEU A 27 -1.40 0.95 15.56
N THR A 28 -2.00 1.23 16.72
CA THR A 28 -2.72 2.49 17.00
C THR A 28 -1.85 3.74 16.95
N SER A 29 -0.52 3.59 16.92
CA SER A 29 0.43 4.69 16.76
C SER A 29 0.92 4.89 15.32
N SER A 30 0.49 4.01 14.40
CA SER A 30 0.76 4.14 12.97
C SER A 30 -0.22 5.11 12.30
N SER A 31 -0.04 5.34 11.00
CA SER A 31 -0.99 6.10 10.16
C SER A 31 -2.20 5.27 9.72
N ILE A 32 -2.33 4.02 10.16
CA ILE A 32 -3.44 3.14 9.80
C ILE A 32 -4.70 3.56 10.58
N PRO A 33 -5.84 3.80 9.89
CA PRO A 33 -7.13 4.02 10.54
C PRO A 33 -7.54 2.89 11.47
N VAL A 34 -8.19 3.22 12.59
CA VAL A 34 -8.59 2.24 13.62
C VAL A 34 -9.55 1.19 13.04
N GLU A 35 -10.43 1.59 12.13
CA GLU A 35 -11.39 0.70 11.48
C GLU A 35 -10.71 -0.36 10.61
N ILE A 36 -9.54 -0.04 10.07
CA ILE A 36 -8.71 -1.00 9.32
C ILE A 36 -7.99 -1.92 10.30
N ILE A 37 -7.42 -1.38 11.38
CA ILE A 37 -6.74 -2.16 12.42
C ILE A 37 -7.66 -3.24 13.01
N GLU A 38 -8.93 -2.91 13.27
CA GLU A 38 -9.92 -3.84 13.83
C GLU A 38 -10.29 -4.99 12.88
N ARG A 39 -10.04 -4.83 11.57
CA ARG A 39 -10.36 -5.81 10.52
C ARG A 39 -9.13 -6.59 10.03
N LEU A 40 -7.94 -6.31 10.56
CA LEU A 40 -6.73 -7.03 10.17
C LEU A 40 -6.78 -8.47 10.68
N GLU A 41 -6.76 -9.43 9.76
CA GLU A 41 -6.73 -10.86 10.10
C GLU A 41 -5.39 -11.50 9.72
N THR A 42 -4.75 -11.03 8.64
CA THR A 42 -3.54 -11.62 8.08
C THR A 42 -2.40 -10.61 7.88
N GLU A 43 -1.18 -11.12 7.67
CA GLU A 43 -0.02 -10.30 7.32
C GLU A 43 -0.23 -9.56 5.98
N ASP A 44 -0.91 -10.21 5.02
CA ASP A 44 -1.23 -9.59 3.73
C ASP A 44 -2.14 -8.37 3.88
N ASP A 45 -3.09 -8.40 4.81
CA ASP A 45 -3.97 -7.26 5.10
C ASP A 45 -3.18 -6.08 5.66
N LEU A 46 -2.20 -6.37 6.53
CA LEU A 46 -1.31 -5.34 7.08
C LEU A 46 -0.42 -4.75 5.97
N CYS A 47 0.14 -5.57 5.09
CA CYS A 47 0.92 -5.11 3.95
C CYS A 47 0.09 -4.18 3.04
N LYS A 48 -1.16 -4.56 2.72
CA LYS A 48 -2.07 -3.70 1.95
C LYS A 48 -2.36 -2.38 2.67
N ALA A 49 -2.61 -2.41 3.98
CA ALA A 49 -2.87 -1.21 4.78
C ALA A 49 -1.67 -0.24 4.84
N LEU A 50 -0.44 -0.75 4.75
CA LEU A 50 0.79 0.04 4.74
C LEU A 50 1.20 0.53 3.34
N THR A 51 0.73 -0.12 2.28
CA THR A 51 1.24 0.06 0.91
C THR A 51 0.28 0.83 0.00
N VAL A 52 -0.66 1.62 0.52
CA VAL A 52 -1.59 2.39 -0.34
C VAL A 52 -0.95 3.69 -0.87
N PRO A 53 -0.56 3.79 -2.17
CA PRO A 53 -0.67 5.05 -2.88
C PRO A 53 -2.16 5.32 -3.23
N PRO A 54 -2.61 6.57 -3.24
CA PRO A 54 -3.99 6.87 -3.62
C PRO A 54 -4.17 6.55 -5.11
N ASN A 55 -5.02 5.57 -5.39
CA ASN A 55 -5.72 5.40 -6.66
C ASN A 55 -4.86 4.99 -7.88
N SER A 56 -4.71 3.69 -8.11
CA SER A 56 -4.47 3.15 -9.46
C SER A 56 -5.51 2.07 -9.74
N ALA A 57 -6.40 2.41 -10.66
CA ALA A 57 -7.51 1.60 -11.15
C ALA A 57 -7.03 0.48 -12.08
N ASP A 58 -6.24 -0.47 -11.58
CA ASP A 58 -5.73 -1.61 -12.36
C ASP A 58 -6.61 -2.88 -12.23
N ASP A 59 -7.81 -2.78 -11.67
CA ASP A 59 -8.86 -3.77 -11.92
C ASP A 59 -9.59 -3.43 -13.23
N MET A 60 -8.84 -3.36 -14.33
CA MET A 60 -9.43 -3.43 -15.66
C MET A 60 -9.43 -4.91 -16.06
N PRO A 61 -10.58 -5.56 -16.26
CA PRO A 61 -10.59 -6.91 -16.80
C PRO A 61 -9.86 -6.89 -18.16
N PRO A 62 -9.09 -7.93 -18.48
CA PRO A 62 -8.34 -7.98 -19.73
C PRO A 62 -9.31 -7.76 -20.90
N PRO A 63 -8.93 -6.95 -21.91
CA PRO A 63 -9.77 -6.74 -23.08
C PRO A 63 -10.11 -8.11 -23.67
N GLN A 64 -11.41 -8.37 -23.80
CA GLN A 64 -11.93 -9.56 -24.48
C GLN A 64 -11.28 -9.62 -25.88
N PRO A 65 -10.78 -10.78 -26.33
CA PRO A 65 -10.26 -10.88 -27.68
C PRO A 65 -11.39 -10.52 -28.65
N ASP A 66 -11.19 -9.43 -29.39
CA ASP A 66 -12.10 -8.99 -30.42
C ASP A 66 -12.41 -10.15 -31.39
N ASP A 67 -13.69 -10.47 -31.57
CA ASP A 67 -14.17 -11.32 -32.66
C ASP A 67 -13.95 -10.61 -34.00
N HIS A 68 -12.69 -10.51 -34.43
CA HIS A 68 -12.35 -10.12 -35.80
C HIS A 68 -12.61 -11.33 -36.69
N LEU A 69 -13.86 -11.43 -37.16
CA LEU A 69 -14.18 -12.13 -38.40
C LEU A 69 -13.13 -11.73 -39.46
N PRO A 70 -12.44 -12.66 -40.13
CA PRO A 70 -11.55 -12.29 -41.21
C PRO A 70 -12.38 -11.64 -42.33
N VAL A 71 -12.22 -10.32 -42.48
CA VAL A 71 -12.71 -9.55 -43.62
C VAL A 71 -12.27 -10.26 -44.90
N SER A 72 -13.24 -10.61 -45.74
CA SER A 72 -12.99 -11.20 -47.06
C SER A 72 -12.10 -10.28 -47.89
N GLN A 73 -10.92 -10.78 -48.27
CA GLN A 73 -10.04 -10.14 -49.24
C GLN A 73 -10.64 -10.26 -50.64
N SER A 74 -11.51 -9.33 -51.00
CA SER A 74 -11.93 -9.12 -52.39
C SER A 74 -12.70 -7.80 -52.47
N ASP A 75 -11.96 -6.69 -52.50
CA ASP A 75 -12.30 -5.45 -53.24
C ASP A 75 -11.45 -4.30 -52.71
N LEU A 76 -10.20 -4.23 -53.18
CA LEU A 76 -9.40 -3.02 -53.11
C LEU A 76 -9.34 -2.41 -54.53
N PRO A 77 -10.00 -1.28 -54.79
CA PRO A 77 -9.65 -0.39 -55.90
C PRO A 77 -8.71 0.72 -55.39
N PRO A 78 -8.22 1.63 -56.24
CA PRO A 78 -7.48 1.52 -57.50
C PRO A 78 -6.09 2.20 -57.32
N PRO A 79 -5.42 2.65 -58.40
CA PRO A 79 -4.96 4.05 -58.42
C PRO A 79 -5.76 4.92 -59.39
#